data_AF-A0AAW0X6Y1-F1
#
_entry.id   AF-A0AAW0X6Y1-F1
#
_cell.length_a   1.000
_cell.length_b   1.000
_cell.length_c   1.000
_cell.angle_alpha   90.00
_cell.angle_beta   90.00
_cell.angle_gamma   90.00
#
_symmetry.space_group_name_H-M   'P 1'
#
loop_
_entity.id
_entity.type
_entity.pdbx_description
1 polymer ?
#
loop_
_entity_poly.entity_id
_entity_poly.type
_entity_poly.pdbx_seq_one_letter_code
_entity_poly.pdbx_strand_id
1 'polypeptide(L)'
;RTDPHDAFFYVEAACNAWFTFEILMRFTVTPMKLEFVKNTINIIDFVATLSFYMDIILNQTQFAGKDDNAGKAAEVIEFFSIIRILRLFKLTRHSGGLKILIHTFKASAKELTLLVFFLVLGIVIFASLVYYAERL
;
A
#
# COMPACT_ATOMS: atom_id res chain seq x y z
N ARG A 1 -11.59 -23.06 -14.95
CA ARG A 1 -11.04 -21.71 -15.17
C ARG A 1 -12.23 -20.77 -15.06
N THR A 2 -12.50 -20.29 -13.85
CA THR A 2 -13.64 -19.41 -13.56
C THR A 2 -13.16 -18.00 -13.76
N ASP A 3 -13.26 -17.51 -15.00
CA ASP A 3 -12.98 -16.12 -15.28
C ASP A 3 -14.06 -15.27 -14.58
N PRO A 4 -13.68 -14.26 -13.79
CA PRO A 4 -14.64 -13.43 -13.06
C PRO A 4 -15.58 -12.74 -14.05
N HIS A 5 -16.88 -12.80 -13.78
CA HIS A 5 -17.91 -12.18 -14.61
C HIS A 5 -17.67 -10.67 -14.69
N ASP A 6 -17.75 -10.07 -15.88
CA ASP A 6 -17.48 -8.63 -16.11
C ASP A 6 -18.28 -7.70 -15.18
N ALA A 7 -19.43 -8.17 -14.67
CA ALA A 7 -20.25 -7.47 -13.68
C ALA A 7 -19.48 -7.12 -12.40
N PHE A 8 -18.55 -7.98 -11.96
CA PHE A 8 -17.71 -7.70 -10.78
C PHE A 8 -16.82 -6.49 -11.01
N PHE A 9 -16.27 -6.32 -12.21
CA PHE A 9 -15.45 -5.16 -12.55
C PHE A 9 -16.26 -3.87 -12.51
N TYR A 10 -17.47 -3.86 -13.09
CA TYR A 10 -18.35 -2.69 -13.05
C TYR A 10 -18.78 -2.31 -11.63
N VAL A 11 -19.11 -3.31 -10.80
CA VAL A 11 -19.45 -3.08 -9.39
C VAL A 11 -18.25 -2.53 -8.63
N GLU A 12 -17.05 -3.09 -8.84
CA GLU A 12 -15.82 -2.61 -8.22
C GLU A 12 -15.50 -1.16 -8.65
N ALA A 13 -15.65 -0.84 -9.93
CA ALA A 13 -15.48 0.50 -10.48
C ALA A 13 -16.47 1.50 -9.87
N ALA A 14 -17.76 1.15 -9.80
CA ALA A 14 -18.79 2.00 -9.19
C ALA A 14 -18.52 2.25 -7.69
N CYS A 15 -18.11 1.20 -6.96
CA CYS A 15 -17.73 1.32 -5.55
C CYS A 15 -16.51 2.23 -5.36
N ASN A 16 -15.48 2.10 -6.20
CA ASN A 16 -14.28 2.94 -6.12
C ASN A 16 -14.57 4.40 -6.52
N ALA A 17 -15.46 4.62 -7.49
CA ALA A 17 -15.94 5.97 -7.82
C ALA A 17 -16.66 6.62 -6.63
N TRP A 18 -17.52 5.87 -5.93
CA TRP A 18 -18.18 6.34 -4.72
C TRP A 18 -17.18 6.66 -3.60
N PHE A 19 -16.15 5.83 -3.39
CA PHE A 19 -15.09 6.14 -2.40
C PHE A 19 -14.31 7.38 -2.74
N THR A 20 -14.00 7.59 -4.02
CA THR A 20 -13.34 8.80 -4.48
C THR A 20 -14.18 10.03 -4.16
N PHE A 21 -15.49 9.96 -4.41
CA PHE A 21 -16.43 11.02 -4.06
C PHE A 21 -16.50 11.27 -2.55
N GLU A 22 -16.56 10.21 -1.74
CA GLU A 22 -16.56 10.28 -0.28
C GLU A 22 -15.29 10.97 0.26
N ILE A 23 -14.11 10.61 -0.26
CA ILE A 23 -12.83 11.21 0.09
C ILE A 23 -12.79 12.69 -0.31
N LEU A 24 -13.25 13.03 -1.53
CA LEU A 24 -13.29 14.40 -2.02
C LEU A 24 -14.20 15.27 -1.17
N MET A 25 -15.41 14.81 -0.83
CA MET A 25 -16.32 15.55 0.06
C MET A 25 -15.73 15.75 1.45
N ARG A 26 -15.13 14.71 2.04
CA ARG A 26 -14.47 14.87 3.35
C ARG A 26 -13.29 15.86 3.28
N PHE A 27 -12.53 15.84 2.19
CA PHE A 27 -11.43 16.76 1.97
C PHE A 27 -11.89 18.22 1.78
N THR A 28 -13.03 18.47 1.12
CA THR A 28 -13.57 19.82 0.95
C THR A 28 -14.20 20.38 2.23
N VAL A 29 -14.84 19.53 3.03
CA VAL A 29 -15.51 19.92 4.28
C VAL A 29 -14.53 20.13 5.43
N THR A 30 -13.35 19.50 5.41
CA THR A 30 -12.37 19.60 6.51
C THR A 30 -11.63 20.96 6.48
N PRO A 31 -11.63 21.74 7.59
CA PRO A 31 -10.97 23.05 7.63
C PRO A 31 -9.44 22.97 7.54
N MET A 32 -8.84 21.88 8.04
CA MET A 32 -7.38 21.64 8.02
C MET A 32 -7.03 20.46 7.11
N LYS A 33 -6.72 20.76 5.85
CA LYS A 33 -6.40 19.75 4.81
C LYS A 33 -5.17 18.90 5.14
N LEU A 34 -4.15 19.47 5.79
CA LEU A 34 -2.93 18.75 6.15
C LEU A 34 -3.17 17.68 7.21
N GLU A 35 -4.04 17.94 8.18
CA GLU A 35 -4.38 16.95 9.21
C GLU A 35 -5.23 15.83 8.62
N PHE A 36 -6.12 16.15 7.68
CA PHE A 36 -6.89 15.17 6.92
C PHE A 36 -5.99 14.18 6.17
N VAL A 37 -4.96 14.69 5.48
CA VAL A 37 -4.01 13.86 4.72
C VAL A 37 -3.07 13.08 5.65
N LYS A 38 -2.79 13.58 6.85
CA LYS A 38 -1.93 12.89 7.83
C LYS A 38 -2.66 11.78 8.62
N ASN A 39 -3.99 11.73 8.55
CA ASN A 39 -4.76 10.70 9.23
C ASN A 39 -4.55 9.33 8.57
N THR A 40 -4.05 8.35 9.34
CA THR A 40 -3.73 6.99 8.89
C THR A 40 -4.88 6.31 8.15
N ILE A 41 -6.13 6.51 8.61
CA ILE A 41 -7.30 5.88 7.97
C ILE A 41 -7.57 6.50 6.60
N ASN A 42 -7.44 7.82 6.48
CA ASN A 42 -7.63 8.52 5.21
C ASN A 42 -6.52 8.20 4.20
N ILE A 43 -5.29 8.01 4.67
CA ILE A 43 -4.16 7.56 3.83
C ILE A 43 -4.46 6.18 3.27
N ILE A 44 -4.93 5.25 4.11
CA ILE A 44 -5.28 3.89 3.68
C ILE A 44 -6.41 3.93 2.64
N ASP A 45 -7.46 4.73 2.88
CA ASP A 45 -8.57 4.89 1.93
C ASP A 45 -8.09 5.48 0.60
N PHE A 46 -7.21 6.50 0.63
CA PHE A 46 -6.64 7.10 -0.58
C PHE A 46 -5.75 6.10 -1.35
N VAL A 47 -4.87 5.40 -0.67
CA VAL A 47 -3.96 4.41 -1.27
C VAL A 47 -4.73 3.24 -1.88
N ALA A 48 -5.78 2.76 -1.21
CA ALA A 48 -6.64 1.69 -1.72
C ALA A 48 -7.39 2.11 -2.98
N THR A 49 -7.95 3.32 -3.00
CA THR A 49 -8.60 3.90 -4.18
C THR A 49 -7.61 4.12 -5.32
N LEU A 50 -6.42 4.65 -5.03
CA LEU A 50 -5.36 4.90 -6.02
C LEU A 50 -4.90 3.60 -6.68
N SER A 51 -4.74 2.52 -5.91
CA SER A 51 -4.36 1.19 -6.41
C SER A 51 -5.25 0.71 -7.56
N PHE A 52 -6.56 0.94 -7.47
CA PHE A 52 -7.51 0.58 -8.53
C PHE A 52 -7.35 1.43 -9.80
N TYR A 53 -7.17 2.75 -9.66
CA TYR A 53 -6.97 3.63 -10.82
C TYR A 53 -5.65 3.31 -11.53
N MET A 54 -4.59 3.03 -10.78
CA MET A 54 -3.31 2.61 -11.34
C MET A 54 -3.44 1.29 -12.11
N ASP A 55 -4.23 0.34 -11.61
CA ASP A 55 -4.50 -0.92 -12.31
C ASP A 55 -5.14 -0.69 -13.70
N ILE A 56 -6.17 0.17 -13.77
CA ILE A 56 -6.83 0.52 -15.03
C ILE A 56 -5.83 1.18 -16.00
N ILE A 57 -5.04 2.15 -15.53
CA ILE A 57 -4.07 2.88 -16.35
C ILE A 57 -3.01 1.91 -16.89
N LEU A 58 -2.47 1.03 -16.03
CA LEU A 58 -1.44 0.06 -16.43
C LEU A 58 -1.98 -0.91 -17.48
N ASN A 59 -3.18 -1.45 -17.28
CA ASN A 59 -3.80 -2.35 -18.24
C ASN A 59 -4.05 -1.65 -19.59
N GLN A 60 -4.39 -0.36 -19.61
CA GLN A 60 -4.53 0.41 -20.85
C GLN A 60 -3.18 0.65 -21.55
N THR A 61 -2.13 0.96 -20.79
CA THR A 61 -0.78 1.19 -21.36
C THR A 61 -0.14 -0.08 -21.92
N GLN A 62 -0.42 -1.25 -21.34
CA GLN A 62 0.01 -2.56 -21.87
C GLN A 62 -0.54 -2.83 -23.28
N PHE A 63 -1.76 -2.39 -23.58
CA PHE A 63 -2.36 -2.56 -24.91
C PHE A 63 -1.83 -1.55 -25.96
N ALA A 64 -1.26 -0.43 -25.53
CA ALA A 64 -0.79 0.64 -26.41
C ALA A 64 0.70 0.51 -26.83
N GLY A 65 1.52 -0.25 -26.11
CA GLY A 65 2.95 -0.38 -26.35
C GLY A 65 3.33 -1.63 -27.14
N LYS A 66 3.23 -1.56 -28.48
CA LYS A 66 3.67 -2.63 -29.40
C LYS A 66 4.97 -2.30 -30.15
N ASP A 67 5.74 -1.33 -29.65
CA ASP A 67 7.01 -0.87 -30.22
C ASP A 67 8.20 -1.07 -29.24
N ASP A 68 9.41 -1.16 -29.80
CA ASP A 68 10.71 -1.60 -29.23
C ASP A 68 11.16 -0.99 -27.88
N ASN A 69 10.46 -0.01 -27.33
CA ASN A 69 10.64 0.47 -25.95
C ASN A 69 9.93 -0.40 -24.89
N ALA A 70 9.30 -1.51 -25.31
CA ALA A 70 8.52 -2.41 -24.47
C ALA A 70 9.29 -3.00 -23.27
N GLY A 71 10.61 -3.20 -23.38
CA GLY A 71 11.42 -3.77 -22.30
C GLY A 71 11.45 -2.91 -21.02
N LYS A 72 11.65 -1.60 -21.16
CA LYS A 72 11.64 -0.67 -20.02
C LYS A 72 10.24 -0.42 -19.46
N ALA A 73 9.23 -0.42 -20.33
CA ALA A 73 7.84 -0.26 -19.89
C ALA A 73 7.36 -1.50 -19.11
N ALA A 74 7.77 -2.70 -19.51
CA ALA A 74 7.43 -3.94 -18.83
C ALA A 74 7.96 -3.99 -17.38
N GLU A 75 9.21 -3.62 -17.15
CA GLU A 75 9.81 -3.57 -15.80
C GLU A 75 9.06 -2.58 -14.88
N VAL A 76 8.69 -1.41 -15.40
CA VAL A 76 7.91 -0.42 -14.64
C VAL A 76 6.51 -0.97 -14.32
N ILE A 77 5.86 -1.62 -15.29
CA ILE A 77 4.51 -2.17 -15.09
C ILE A 77 4.50 -3.33 -14.09
N GLU A 78 5.54 -4.15 -14.06
CA GLU A 78 5.71 -5.20 -13.06
C GLU A 78 5.87 -4.62 -11.65
N PHE A 79 6.70 -3.59 -11.49
CA PHE A 79 6.88 -2.90 -10.20
C PHE A 79 5.55 -2.27 -9.71
N PHE A 80 4.83 -1.60 -10.60
CA PHE A 80 3.54 -0.99 -10.27
C PHE A 80 2.42 -2.03 -10.05
N SER A 81 2.57 -3.27 -10.55
CA SER A 81 1.60 -4.35 -10.27
C SER A 81 1.59 -4.75 -8.79
N ILE A 82 2.70 -4.56 -8.05
CA ILE A 82 2.74 -4.77 -6.60
C ILE A 82 1.75 -3.84 -5.88
N ILE A 83 1.48 -2.64 -6.42
CA ILE A 83 0.52 -1.68 -5.85
C ILE A 83 -0.89 -2.27 -5.79
N ARG A 84 -1.25 -3.24 -6.65
CA ARG A 84 -2.55 -3.93 -6.57
C ARG A 84 -2.74 -4.66 -5.25
N ILE A 85 -1.67 -5.07 -4.57
CA ILE A 85 -1.77 -5.68 -3.23
C ILE A 85 -2.35 -4.69 -2.21
N LEU A 86 -2.20 -3.38 -2.46
CA LEU A 86 -2.71 -2.34 -1.57
C LEU A 86 -4.24 -2.29 -1.52
N ARG A 87 -4.95 -2.82 -2.53
CA ARG A 87 -6.41 -2.94 -2.48
C ARG A 87 -6.89 -3.87 -1.35
N LEU A 88 -6.03 -4.80 -0.89
CA LEU A 88 -6.30 -5.60 0.31
C LEU A 88 -6.44 -4.72 1.56
N PHE A 89 -5.76 -3.57 1.61
CA PHE A 89 -5.92 -2.63 2.72
C PHE A 89 -7.30 -1.97 2.78
N LYS A 90 -8.12 -2.07 1.72
CA LYS A 90 -9.55 -1.70 1.78
C LYS A 90 -10.29 -2.52 2.84
N LEU A 91 -9.83 -3.74 3.14
CA LEU A 91 -10.34 -4.57 4.24
C LEU A 91 -10.14 -3.92 5.61
N THR A 92 -9.15 -3.04 5.77
CA THR A 92 -8.92 -2.29 7.02
C THR A 92 -10.11 -1.45 7.42
N ARG A 93 -10.89 -0.95 6.45
CA ARG A 93 -12.06 -0.13 6.72
C ARG A 93 -13.24 -0.97 7.24
N HIS A 94 -13.36 -2.20 6.73
CA HIS A 94 -14.45 -3.13 7.04
C HIS A 94 -14.14 -4.06 8.22
N SER A 95 -12.85 -4.30 8.52
CA SER A 95 -12.41 -5.13 9.63
C SER A 95 -12.06 -4.29 10.85
N GLY A 96 -12.89 -4.38 11.89
CA GLY A 96 -12.60 -3.78 13.20
C GLY A 96 -11.29 -4.31 13.81
N GLY A 97 -10.96 -5.58 13.58
CA GLY A 97 -9.72 -6.21 14.09
C GLY A 97 -8.45 -5.54 13.55
N LEU A 98 -8.42 -5.16 12.27
CA LEU A 98 -7.25 -4.51 11.69
C LEU A 98 -7.09 -3.07 12.19
N LYS A 99 -8.20 -2.37 12.46
CA LYS A 99 -8.16 -1.05 13.12
C LYS A 99 -7.59 -1.15 14.54
N ILE A 100 -8.01 -2.15 15.31
CA ILE A 100 -7.49 -2.40 16.66
C ILE A 100 -5.99 -2.69 16.59
N LEU A 101 -5.55 -3.55 15.67
CA LEU A 101 -4.13 -3.85 15.48
C LEU A 101 -3.31 -2.58 15.22
N ILE A 102 -3.79 -1.68 14.35
CA ILE A 102 -3.13 -0.40 14.06
C ILE A 102 -3.06 0.47 15.32
N HIS A 103 -4.15 0.57 16.09
CA HIS A 103 -4.16 1.33 17.33
C HIS A 103 -3.18 0.77 18.37
N THR A 104 -3.17 -0.55 18.57
CA THR A 104 -2.23 -1.23 19.47
C THR A 104 -0.79 -1.02 19.01
N PHE A 105 -0.52 -1.18 17.71
CA PHE A 105 0.80 -0.95 17.15
C PHE A 105 1.26 0.49 17.35
N LYS A 106 0.36 1.47 17.15
CA LYS A 106 0.65 2.89 17.39
C LYS A 106 0.95 3.18 18.86
N ALA A 107 0.22 2.55 19.78
CA ALA A 107 0.46 2.70 21.22
C ALA A 107 1.83 2.12 21.61
N SER A 108 2.20 0.96 21.07
CA SER A 108 3.47 0.29 21.36
C SER A 108 4.63 0.70 20.43
N ALA A 109 4.42 1.64 19.50
CA ALA A 109 5.41 1.98 18.46
C ALA A 109 6.74 2.45 19.04
N LYS A 110 6.70 3.23 20.13
CA LYS A 110 7.90 3.73 20.81
C LYS A 110 8.72 2.57 21.40
N GLU A 111 8.06 1.64 22.07
CA GLU A 111 8.70 0.47 22.68
C GLU A 111 9.25 -0.48 21.60
N LEU A 112 8.47 -0.72 20.56
CA LEU A 112 8.88 -1.54 19.42
C LEU A 112 10.11 -0.97 18.70
N THR A 113 10.15 0.35 18.48
CA THR A 113 11.30 1.00 17.83
C THR A 113 12.59 0.80 18.62
N LEU A 114 12.51 0.92 19.95
CA LEU A 114 13.64 0.70 20.85
C LEU A 114 14.08 -0.78 20.86
N LEU A 115 13.14 -1.72 20.82
CA LEU A 115 13.45 -3.14 20.70
C LEU A 115 14.17 -3.47 19.38
N VAL A 116 13.67 -2.94 18.27
CA VAL A 116 14.31 -3.12 16.95
C VAL A 116 15.71 -2.52 16.93
N PHE A 117 15.91 -1.36 17.58
CA PHE A 117 17.22 -0.75 17.70
C PHE A 117 18.22 -1.67 18.43
N PHE A 118 17.84 -2.25 19.56
CA PHE A 118 18.70 -3.21 20.26
C PHE A 118 18.96 -4.47 19.46
N LEU A 119 17.95 -4.98 18.75
CA LEU A 119 18.11 -6.14 17.87
C LEU A 119 19.16 -5.88 16.79
N VAL A 120 19.08 -4.73 16.11
CA VAL A 120 20.04 -4.34 15.06
C VAL A 120 21.45 -4.17 15.64
N LEU A 121 21.59 -3.53 16.80
CA LEU A 121 22.89 -3.43 17.48
C LEU A 121 23.47 -4.82 17.79
N GLY A 122 22.64 -5.73 18.30
CA GLY A 122 23.04 -7.12 18.54
C GLY A 122 23.52 -7.80 17.27
N ILE A 123 22.75 -7.70 16.17
CA ILE A 123 23.12 -8.27 14.86
C ILE A 123 24.48 -7.75 14.41
N VAL A 124 24.73 -6.44 14.49
CA VAL A 124 25.99 -5.83 14.05
C VAL A 124 27.18 -6.33 14.88
N ILE A 125 27.03 -6.41 16.21
CA ILE A 125 28.09 -6.88 17.11
C ILE A 125 28.40 -8.35 16.84
N PHE A 126 27.38 -9.21 16.80
CA PHE A 126 27.58 -10.64 16.54
C PHE A 126 28.14 -10.91 15.15
N ALA A 127 27.67 -10.20 14.12
CA ALA A 127 28.22 -10.30 12.78
C ALA A 127 29.71 -9.91 12.75
N SER A 128 30.09 -8.85 13.46
CA SER A 128 31.49 -8.39 13.55
C SER A 128 32.39 -9.40 14.27
N LEU A 129 31.90 -10.00 15.36
CA LEU A 129 32.63 -11.04 16.11
C LEU A 129 32.84 -12.30 15.28
N VAL A 130 31.78 -12.78 14.60
CA VAL A 130 31.87 -13.95 13.71
C VAL A 130 32.84 -13.68 12.58
N TYR A 131 32.75 -12.51 11.94
CA TYR A 131 33.69 -12.11 10.89
C TYR A 131 35.15 -12.12 11.35
N TYR A 132 35.41 -11.61 12.57
CA TYR A 132 36.75 -11.61 13.13
C TYR A 132 37.23 -13.03 13.50
N ALA A 133 36.33 -13.87 14.01
CA ALA A 133 36.62 -15.25 14.34
C ALA A 133 36.87 -16.14 13.11
N GLU A 134 36.18 -15.89 12.00
CA GLU A 134 36.39 -16.60 10.73
C GLU A 134 37.68 -16.16 10.03
N ARG A 135 38.11 -14.92 10.25
CA ARG A 135 39.31 -14.35 9.64
C ARG A 135 40.60 -14.61 10.44
N LEU A 136 40.48 -15.02 11.70
CA LEU A 136 41.57 -15.53 12.55
C LEU A 136 41.89 -16.99 12.22
#